data_AF-A0A957QSC4-F1
#
_entry.id   AF-A0A957QSC4-F1
#
_cell.length_a   1.000
_cell.length_b   1.000
_cell.length_c   1.000
_cell.angle_alpha   90.00
_cell.angle_beta   90.00
_cell.angle_gamma   90.00
#
_symmetry.space_group_name_H-M   'P 1'
#
loop_
_entity.id
_entity.type
_entity.pdbx_description
1 polymer ?
#
loop_
_entity_poly.entity_id
_entity_poly.type
_entity_poly.pdbx_seq_one_letter_code
_entity_poly.pdbx_strand_id
1 'polypeptide(L)'
;MAYTLSDPFRPLRTVLRVCGVTMLLAGLLLLLLPAGPLANWLAITAPLWPVRLAGAGLLTLGVYYLLAAAERGIGLPTLVTCSLGNGLPAVVIVSAYLQQDMAALGWPARIVLVLLFVAFLAGAVAPLRYLRAEYQAE
;
A
#
# COMPACT_ATOMS: atom_id res chain seq x y z
N MET A 1 -26.48 2.95 19.15
CA MET A 1 -25.50 2.97 18.05
C MET A 1 -26.20 3.41 16.78
N ALA A 2 -26.19 4.70 16.48
CA ALA A 2 -26.76 5.22 15.24
C ALA A 2 -25.76 4.96 14.11
N TYR A 3 -25.87 3.80 13.46
CA TYR A 3 -25.33 3.62 12.12
C TYR A 3 -26.18 4.50 11.20
N THR A 4 -25.66 5.66 10.83
CA THR A 4 -26.27 6.46 9.77
C THR A 4 -26.20 5.63 8.49
N LEU A 5 -27.37 5.37 7.90
CA LEU A 5 -27.54 4.58 6.66
C LEU A 5 -26.78 5.17 5.45
N SER A 6 -26.15 6.34 5.62
CA SER A 6 -25.41 7.11 4.64
C SER A 6 -24.03 7.51 5.19
N ASP A 7 -23.11 6.56 5.40
CA ASP A 7 -21.68 6.90 5.57
C ASP A 7 -21.07 7.18 4.18
N PRO A 8 -20.82 8.45 3.81
CA PRO A 8 -20.28 8.80 2.50
C PRO A 8 -18.87 8.26 2.26
N PHE A 9 -18.15 7.93 3.33
CA PHE A 9 -16.79 7.41 3.30
C PHE A 9 -16.72 5.88 3.35
N ARG A 10 -17.85 5.17 3.39
CA ARG A 10 -17.89 3.70 3.45
C ARG A 10 -16.97 3.00 2.42
N PRO A 11 -16.96 3.36 1.12
CA PRO A 11 -16.08 2.69 0.17
C PRO A 11 -14.61 3.04 0.40
N LEU A 12 -14.30 4.28 0.83
CA LEU A 12 -12.94 4.68 1.19
C LEU A 12 -12.42 3.90 2.40
N ARG A 13 -13.26 3.68 3.42
CA ARG A 13 -12.92 2.85 4.59
C ARG A 13 -12.60 1.41 4.19
N THR A 14 -13.35 0.85 3.25
CA THR A 14 -13.05 -0.49 2.71
C THR A 14 -11.70 -0.49 2.02
N VAL A 15 -11.40 0.51 1.19
CA VAL A 15 -10.09 0.63 0.53
C VAL A 15 -8.97 0.76 1.56
N LEU A 16 -9.11 1.64 2.56
CA LEU A 16 -8.11 1.78 3.63
C LEU A 16 -7.87 0.46 4.37
N ARG A 17 -8.92 -0.34 4.63
CA ARG A 17 -8.76 -1.66 5.25
C ARG A 17 -8.03 -2.64 4.36
N VAL A 18 -8.40 -2.72 3.08
CA VAL A 18 -7.75 -3.61 2.11
C VAL A 18 -6.29 -3.21 1.95
N CYS A 19 -6.00 -1.93 1.67
CA CYS A 19 -4.65 -1.40 1.57
C CYS A 19 -3.86 -1.65 2.86
N GLY A 20 -4.45 -1.36 4.02
CA GLY A 20 -3.86 -1.60 5.34
C GLY A 20 -3.44 -3.04 5.53
N VAL A 21 -4.34 -4.00 5.28
CA VAL A 21 -4.04 -5.44 5.37
C VAL A 21 -2.98 -5.86 4.35
N THR A 22 -3.06 -5.39 3.10
CA THR A 22 -2.06 -5.73 2.07
C THR A 22 -0.66 -5.23 2.44
N MET A 23 -0.55 -4.01 2.98
CA MET A 23 0.71 -3.44 3.45
C MET A 23 1.25 -4.15 4.69
N LEU A 24 0.37 -4.57 5.62
CA LEU A 24 0.78 -5.39 6.74
C LEU A 24 1.33 -6.74 6.29
N LEU A 25 0.62 -7.43 5.40
CA LEU A 25 1.07 -8.73 4.88
C LEU A 25 2.40 -8.60 4.13
N ALA A 26 2.52 -7.60 3.25
CA ALA A 26 3.76 -7.33 2.53
C ALA A 26 4.91 -6.97 3.48
N GLY A 27 4.66 -6.07 4.44
CA GLY A 27 5.66 -5.67 5.44
C GLY A 27 6.11 -6.83 6.32
N LEU A 28 5.18 -7.65 6.81
CA LEU A 28 5.49 -8.85 7.60
C LEU A 28 6.30 -9.86 6.78
N LEU A 29 5.92 -10.10 5.53
CA LEU A 29 6.67 -10.99 4.65
C LEU A 29 8.10 -10.48 4.44
N LEU A 30 8.26 -9.18 4.16
CA LEU A 30 9.57 -8.57 4.00
C LEU A 30 10.39 -8.53 5.27
N LEU A 31 9.80 -8.59 6.47
CA LEU A 31 10.53 -8.55 7.75
C LEU A 31 10.82 -9.92 8.35
N LEU A 32 9.89 -10.87 8.20
CA LEU A 32 9.95 -12.16 8.89
C LEU A 32 10.50 -13.29 8.00
N LEU A 33 10.41 -13.17 6.67
CA LEU A 33 10.87 -14.24 5.79
C LEU A 33 12.40 -14.41 5.93
N PRO A 34 12.93 -15.64 6.08
CA PRO A 34 14.38 -15.84 6.24
C PRO A 34 15.20 -15.29 5.06
N ALA A 35 16.45 -14.93 5.31
CA ALA A 35 17.29 -14.25 4.32
C ALA A 35 17.48 -15.06 3.02
N GLY A 36 17.77 -16.36 3.11
CA GLY A 36 17.97 -17.24 1.96
C GLY A 36 16.78 -17.28 0.98
N PRO A 37 15.57 -17.67 1.41
CA PRO A 37 14.41 -17.72 0.52
C PRO A 37 14.02 -16.32 0.02
N LEU A 38 14.13 -15.27 0.85
CA LEU A 38 13.81 -13.90 0.44
C LEU A 38 14.77 -13.40 -0.65
N ALA A 39 16.08 -13.61 -0.48
CA ALA A 39 17.10 -13.24 -1.46
C ALA A 39 16.90 -14.00 -2.79
N ASN A 40 16.57 -15.28 -2.72
CA ASN A 40 16.31 -16.09 -3.92
C ASN A 40 15.04 -15.63 -4.65
N TRP A 41 13.94 -15.38 -3.93
CA TRP A 41 12.67 -14.93 -4.53
C TRP A 41 12.78 -13.55 -5.21
N LEU A 42 13.53 -12.63 -4.60
CA LEU A 42 13.72 -11.27 -5.09
C LEU A 42 14.95 -11.13 -6.00
N ALA A 43 15.70 -12.20 -6.23
CA ALA A 43 16.97 -12.21 -6.97
C ALA A 43 17.99 -11.16 -6.44
N ILE A 44 18.07 -10.99 -5.12
CA ILE A 44 18.93 -10.01 -4.46
C ILE A 44 20.25 -10.66 -4.05
N THR A 45 21.35 -10.11 -4.54
CA THR A 45 22.72 -10.47 -4.12
C THR A 45 23.33 -9.47 -3.13
N ALA A 46 22.63 -8.34 -2.89
CA ALA A 46 23.04 -7.27 -1.99
C ALA A 46 22.54 -7.48 -0.54
N PRO A 47 23.01 -6.68 0.43
CA PRO A 47 22.50 -6.72 1.80
C PRO A 47 20.98 -6.50 1.86
N LEU A 48 20.27 -7.30 2.65
CA LEU A 48 18.81 -7.27 2.73
C LEU A 48 18.23 -6.13 3.58
N TRP A 49 19.05 -5.37 4.31
CA TRP A 49 18.56 -4.33 5.22
C TRP A 49 17.67 -3.26 4.54
N PRO A 50 17.88 -2.83 3.27
CA PRO A 50 16.98 -1.88 2.62
C PRO A 50 15.59 -2.46 2.40
N VAL A 51 15.51 -3.76 2.09
CA VAL A 51 14.24 -4.49 1.93
C VAL A 51 13.52 -4.61 3.28
N ARG A 52 14.26 -4.88 4.35
CA ARG A 52 13.69 -4.91 5.71
C ARG A 52 13.17 -3.53 6.13
N LEU A 53 13.91 -2.47 5.81
CA LEU A 53 13.50 -1.09 6.08
C LEU A 53 12.22 -0.73 5.30
N ALA A 54 12.15 -1.09 4.01
CA ALA A 54 10.94 -0.93 3.21
C ALA A 54 9.76 -1.71 3.84
N GLY A 55 10.01 -2.94 4.30
CA GLY A 55 9.01 -3.74 5.02
C GLY A 55 8.49 -3.07 6.30
N ALA A 56 9.37 -2.46 7.11
CA ALA A 56 8.97 -1.70 8.29
C ALA A 56 8.14 -0.45 7.94
N GLY A 57 8.50 0.25 6.85
CA GLY A 57 7.70 1.35 6.32
C GLY A 57 6.29 0.91 5.91
N LEU A 58 6.18 -0.22 5.19
CA LEU A 58 4.89 -0.80 4.81
C LEU A 58 4.06 -1.22 6.04
N LEU A 59 4.68 -1.82 7.06
CA LEU A 59 3.96 -2.12 8.31
C LEU A 59 3.38 -0.86 8.95
N THR A 60 4.18 0.20 9.02
CA THR A 60 3.77 1.47 9.64
C THR A 60 2.60 2.09 8.89
N LEU A 61 2.65 2.13 7.56
CA LEU A 61 1.53 2.58 6.71
C LEU A 61 0.31 1.67 6.85
N GLY A 62 0.52 0.36 6.95
CA GLY A 62 -0.55 -0.62 7.13
C GLY A 62 -1.34 -0.39 8.42
N VAL A 63 -0.63 -0.20 9.54
CA VAL A 63 -1.26 0.15 10.83
C VAL A 63 -1.98 1.49 10.72
N TYR A 64 -1.33 2.50 10.14
CA TYR A 64 -1.93 3.82 9.95
C TYR A 64 -3.25 3.77 9.19
N TYR A 65 -3.33 3.03 8.07
CA TYR A 65 -4.57 2.91 7.30
C TYR A 65 -5.67 2.16 8.03
N LEU A 66 -5.33 1.14 8.83
CA LEU A 66 -6.33 0.44 9.65
C LEU A 66 -6.91 1.34 10.74
N LEU A 67 -6.07 2.15 11.39
CA LEU A 67 -6.50 3.12 12.39
C LEU A 67 -7.37 4.21 11.73
N ALA A 68 -6.91 4.79 10.63
CA ALA A 68 -7.65 5.77 9.84
C ALA A 68 -9.02 5.25 9.39
N ALA A 69 -9.12 3.97 9.01
CA ALA A 69 -10.39 3.36 8.61
C ALA A 69 -11.42 3.27 9.75
N ALA A 70 -10.98 3.36 11.02
CA ALA A 70 -11.81 3.31 12.21
C ALA A 70 -12.23 4.70 12.74
N GLU A 71 -11.63 5.78 12.25
CA GLU A 71 -11.95 7.14 12.70
C GLU A 71 -13.35 7.60 12.27
N ARG A 72 -13.99 8.51 13.00
CA ARG A 72 -15.36 8.97 12.67
C ARG A 72 -15.41 9.81 11.39
N GLY A 73 -14.39 10.65 11.16
CA GLY A 73 -14.19 11.39 9.92
C GLY A 73 -12.85 11.02 9.30
N ILE A 74 -12.69 11.25 8.01
CA ILE A 74 -11.41 11.07 7.31
C ILE A 74 -10.97 12.45 6.85
N GLY A 75 -9.92 12.99 7.48
CA GLY A 75 -9.41 14.31 7.13
C GLY A 75 -8.49 14.31 5.92
N LEU A 76 -8.27 15.50 5.35
CA LEU A 76 -7.31 15.75 4.27
C LEU A 76 -5.93 15.08 4.48
N PRO A 77 -5.28 15.13 5.67
CA PRO A 77 -3.98 14.48 5.87
C PRO A 77 -4.03 12.98 5.59
N THR A 78 -5.13 12.33 5.96
CA THR A 78 -5.36 10.91 5.72
C THR A 78 -5.58 10.62 4.25
N LEU A 79 -6.32 11.47 3.54
CA LEU A 79 -6.51 11.34 2.09
C LEU A 79 -5.19 11.47 1.33
N VAL A 80 -4.38 12.49 1.67
CA VAL A 80 -3.07 12.71 1.05
C VAL A 80 -2.10 11.57 1.38
N THR A 81 -2.07 11.14 2.65
CA THR A 81 -1.22 10.00 3.06
C THR A 81 -1.66 8.70 2.41
N CYS A 82 -2.96 8.50 2.19
CA CYS A 82 -3.48 7.36 1.42
C CYS A 82 -3.04 7.43 -0.04
N SER A 83 -3.21 8.58 -0.70
CA SER A 83 -2.77 8.80 -2.09
C SER A 83 -1.28 8.54 -2.24
N LEU A 84 -0.44 9.20 -1.43
CA LEU A 84 1.02 9.14 -1.57
C LEU A 84 1.59 7.81 -1.08
N GLY A 85 1.12 7.31 0.07
CA GLY A 85 1.62 6.07 0.67
C GLY A 85 1.30 4.83 -0.16
N ASN A 86 0.26 4.87 -1.00
CA ASN A 86 0.04 3.84 -2.02
C ASN A 86 0.66 4.21 -3.38
N GLY A 87 0.59 5.48 -3.79
CA GLY A 87 1.06 5.93 -5.10
C GLY A 87 2.56 5.81 -5.29
N LEU A 88 3.37 6.14 -4.27
CA LEU A 88 4.83 6.04 -4.35
C LEU A 88 5.30 4.59 -4.58
N PRO A 89 4.84 3.58 -3.80
CA PRO A 89 5.12 2.18 -4.11
C PRO A 89 4.66 1.75 -5.52
N ALA A 90 3.49 2.22 -5.98
CA ALA A 90 3.02 1.91 -7.33
C ALA A 90 3.96 2.47 -8.42
N VAL A 91 4.45 3.71 -8.25
CA VAL A 91 5.42 4.32 -9.17
C VAL A 91 6.74 3.56 -9.15
N VAL A 92 7.23 3.14 -7.98
CA VAL A 92 8.45 2.33 -7.86
C VAL A 92 8.33 0.99 -8.59
N ILE A 93 7.16 0.35 -8.49
CA ILE A 93 6.85 -0.87 -9.23
C ILE A 93 6.91 -0.62 -10.74
N VAL A 94 6.27 0.44 -11.22
CA VAL A 94 6.27 0.78 -12.65
C VAL A 94 7.68 1.11 -13.14
N SER A 95 8.47 1.87 -12.36
CA SER A 95 9.84 2.20 -12.75
C SER A 95 10.72 0.96 -12.83
N ALA A 96 10.61 0.04 -11.86
CA ALA A 96 11.34 -1.23 -11.87
C ALA A 96 10.92 -2.13 -13.05
N TYR A 97 9.64 -2.09 -13.46
CA TYR A 97 9.20 -2.78 -14.67
C TYR A 97 9.84 -2.17 -15.93
N LEU A 98 9.82 -0.84 -16.06
CA LEU A 98 10.40 -0.14 -17.20
C LEU A 98 11.92 -0.32 -17.30
N GLN A 99 12.61 -0.40 -16.17
CA GLN A 99 14.05 -0.66 -16.07
C GLN A 99 14.43 -2.13 -16.34
N GLN A 100 13.45 -3.02 -16.56
CA GLN A 100 13.64 -4.46 -16.75
C GLN A 100 14.21 -5.20 -15.53
N ASP A 101 14.24 -4.58 -14.35
CA ASP A 101 14.69 -5.22 -13.10
C ASP A 101 13.82 -6.44 -12.75
N MET A 102 12.56 -6.43 -13.19
CA MET A 102 11.62 -7.52 -12.97
C MET A 102 11.93 -8.80 -13.74
N ALA A 103 12.80 -8.73 -14.76
CA ALA A 103 13.21 -9.91 -15.52
C ALA A 103 14.04 -10.89 -14.68
N ALA A 104 14.70 -10.41 -13.61
CA ALA A 104 15.44 -11.26 -12.69
C ALA A 104 14.56 -11.93 -11.62
N LEU A 105 13.37 -11.40 -11.34
CA LEU A 105 12.49 -11.96 -10.31
C LEU A 105 11.92 -13.32 -10.72
N GLY A 106 11.79 -14.22 -9.74
CA GLY A 106 11.08 -15.48 -9.90
C GLY A 106 9.59 -15.26 -10.25
N TRP A 107 8.99 -16.21 -10.97
CA TRP A 107 7.59 -16.12 -11.38
C TRP A 107 6.58 -15.87 -10.23
N PRO A 108 6.73 -16.44 -9.01
CA PRO A 108 5.78 -16.16 -7.93
C PRO A 108 5.88 -14.72 -7.46
N ALA A 109 7.10 -14.19 -7.38
CA ALA A 109 7.34 -12.83 -6.94
C ALA A 109 6.76 -11.81 -7.92
N ARG A 110 6.80 -12.07 -9.23
CA ARG A 110 6.14 -11.23 -10.24
C ARG A 110 4.62 -11.17 -10.05
N ILE A 111 3.98 -12.32 -9.81
CA ILE A 111 2.52 -12.36 -9.56
C ILE A 111 2.17 -11.54 -8.32
N VAL A 112 2.90 -11.74 -7.22
CA VAL A 112 2.69 -10.98 -5.98
C VAL A 112 2.87 -9.49 -6.22
N LEU A 113 3.88 -9.10 -6.99
CA LEU A 113 4.17 -7.70 -7.29
C LEU A 113 3.07 -7.04 -8.14
N VAL A 114 2.51 -7.76 -9.11
CA VAL A 114 1.32 -7.29 -9.87
C VAL A 114 0.10 -7.12 -8.95
N LEU A 115 -0.14 -8.06 -8.05
CA LEU A 115 -1.24 -7.94 -7.08
C LEU A 115 -1.06 -6.73 -6.15
N LEU A 116 0.16 -6.52 -5.66
CA LEU A 116 0.52 -5.34 -4.85
C LEU A 116 0.35 -4.06 -5.65
N PHE A 117 0.76 -4.03 -6.91
CA PHE A 117 0.58 -2.88 -7.79
C PHE A 117 -0.89 -2.49 -7.94
N VAL A 118 -1.77 -3.47 -8.20
CA VAL A 118 -3.21 -3.20 -8.34
C VAL A 118 -3.79 -2.68 -7.03
N ALA A 119 -3.40 -3.26 -5.89
CA ALA A 119 -3.83 -2.78 -4.58
C ALA A 119 -3.37 -1.35 -4.29
N PHE A 120 -2.10 -1.04 -4.58
CA PHE A 120 -1.54 0.30 -4.43
C PHE A 120 -2.17 1.31 -5.40
N LEU A 121 -2.42 0.94 -6.64
CA LEU A 121 -3.09 1.83 -7.59
C LEU A 121 -4.52 2.14 -7.14
N ALA A 122 -5.26 1.15 -6.65
CA ALA A 122 -6.59 1.36 -6.10
C ALA A 122 -6.57 2.29 -4.87
N GLY A 123 -5.62 2.07 -3.95
CA GLY A 123 -5.42 2.91 -2.76
C GLY A 123 -4.97 4.34 -3.08
N ALA A 124 -4.23 4.52 -4.16
CA ALA A 124 -3.78 5.84 -4.61
C ALA A 124 -4.90 6.66 -5.25
N VAL A 125 -5.79 6.01 -6.00
CA VAL A 125 -6.85 6.68 -6.78
C VAL A 125 -8.13 6.89 -5.98
N ALA A 126 -8.51 5.96 -5.10
CA ALA A 126 -9.73 6.05 -4.30
C ALA A 126 -9.92 7.36 -3.51
N PRO A 127 -8.90 7.91 -2.80
CA PRO A 127 -9.04 9.16 -2.05
C PRO A 127 -9.19 10.41 -2.94
N LEU A 128 -8.78 10.38 -4.21
CA LEU A 128 -8.82 11.55 -5.11
C LEU A 128 -10.24 12.10 -5.32
N ARG A 129 -11.24 11.21 -5.36
CA ARG A 129 -12.65 11.60 -5.47
C ARG A 129 -13.11 12.44 -4.26
N TYR A 130 -12.56 12.15 -3.08
CA TYR A 130 -12.92 12.81 -1.83
C TYR A 130 -12.17 14.12 -1.65
N LEU A 131 -10.87 14.16 -2.04
CA LEU A 131 -10.08 15.39 -2.12
C LEU A 131 -10.76 16.45 -2.99
N ARG A 132 -11.28 16.05 -4.15
CA ARG A 132 -11.97 16.97 -5.06
C ARG A 132 -13.27 17.52 -4.46
N ALA A 133 -13.98 16.71 -3.68
CA ALA A 133 -15.22 17.13 -3.03
C ALA A 133 -14.97 18.10 -1.86
N GLU A 134 -13.90 17.87 -1.10
CA GLU A 134 -13.49 18.76 0.01
C GLU A 134 -13.04 20.14 -0.53
N TYR A 135 -12.27 20.17 -1.62
CA TYR A 135 -11.86 21.42 -2.28
C TYR A 135 -13.01 22.21 -2.94
N GLN A 136 -14.12 21.56 -3.29
CA GLN A 136 -15.29 22.22 -3.88
C GLN A 136 -16.28 22.76 -2.84
N ALA A 137 -16.11 22.39 -1.56
CA ALA A 137 -16.95 22.83 -0.46
C ALA A 137 -16.41 24.08 0.26
N GLU A 138 -15.16 24.45 -0.02
CA GLU A 138 -14.53 25.73 0.31
C GLU A 138 -14.76 26.76 -0.80
#